data_AF-A0A3B8RFM8-F1
#
_entry.id   AF-A0A3B8RFM8-F1
#
_cell.length_a   1.000
_cell.length_b   1.000
_cell.length_c   1.000
_cell.angle_alpha   90.00
_cell.angle_beta   90.00
_cell.angle_gamma   90.00
#
_symmetry.space_group_name_H-M   'P 1'
#
loop_
_entity.id
_entity.type
_entity.pdbx_description
1 polymer ?
#
loop_
_entity_poly.entity_id
_entity_poly.type
_entity_poly.pdbx_seq_one_letter_code
_entity_poly.pdbx_strand_id
1 'polypeptide(L)'
;EHGRDSEDKPSERSKRSPLLSFSYTDMAFSGDLLAVGSYHGINLYKIGTGERPALISSIVCPGGQGDVSIVGDLLLMSVEDNRGRVDCGLQGISDDISTERFRGLRIFDISNLERPIQVGQVQTCRGSHTHSVVASDDERIIVYNSGTSNVRKEEELAGCVGNIAGDTRTALFRIDVIEIPVKNPGDARIIDSPTVFEDLETGQMAGLWRGGKHDETSQETSQTNQCHDITVYPQANIAAGACSGNGIIFNIADPLKPQRLDAVTG
;
A
#
# COMPACT_ATOMS: atom_id res chain seq x y z
N GLU A 1 55.96 18.40 10.94
CA GLU A 1 55.02 17.79 9.98
C GLU A 1 54.23 16.72 10.72
N HIS A 2 52.97 17.00 11.05
CA HIS A 2 52.11 16.13 11.87
C HIS A 2 50.82 15.82 11.11
N GLY A 3 50.45 14.54 11.13
CA GLY A 3 49.44 13.94 10.28
C GLY A 3 47.99 14.34 10.55
N ARG A 4 47.13 13.93 9.63
CA ARG A 4 45.69 13.74 9.81
C ARG A 4 45.26 12.57 8.93
N ASP A 5 45.10 11.41 9.55
CA ASP A 5 44.15 10.41 9.08
C ASP A 5 42.75 10.95 9.40
N SER A 6 41.99 11.30 8.36
CA SER A 6 40.55 11.51 8.48
C SER A 6 39.87 10.17 8.23
N GLU A 7 39.58 9.44 9.30
CA GLU A 7 38.61 8.36 9.28
C GLU A 7 37.23 8.95 8.96
N ASP A 8 36.77 8.76 7.71
CA ASP A 8 35.38 8.97 7.34
C ASP A 8 34.51 7.99 8.14
N LYS A 9 33.80 8.51 9.15
CA LYS A 9 32.76 7.76 9.84
C LYS A 9 31.61 7.51 8.84
N PRO A 10 31.21 6.25 8.58
CA PRO A 10 30.05 5.97 7.74
C PRO A 10 28.80 6.62 8.33
N SER A 11 27.97 7.23 7.48
CA SER A 11 26.68 7.81 7.91
C SER A 11 25.86 6.77 8.68
N GLU A 12 25.12 7.19 9.71
CA GLU A 12 24.24 6.33 10.53
C GLU A 12 23.22 5.52 9.69
N ARG A 13 22.95 5.91 8.44
CA ARG A 13 22.14 5.14 7.46
C ARG A 13 22.81 3.86 6.95
N SER A 14 24.11 3.65 7.20
CA SER A 14 24.89 2.48 6.77
C SER A 14 24.74 1.27 7.70
N LYS A 15 24.11 1.43 8.87
CA LYS A 15 23.71 0.28 9.69
C LYS A 15 22.54 -0.41 8.99
N ARG A 16 22.81 -1.40 8.15
CA ARG A 16 21.80 -2.36 7.67
C ARG A 16 20.96 -2.75 8.89
N SER A 17 19.67 -2.41 8.87
CA SER A 17 18.73 -2.91 9.87
C SER A 17 18.94 -4.42 10.00
N PRO A 18 18.94 -4.99 11.23
CA PRO A 18 19.17 -6.41 11.41
C PRO A 18 18.26 -7.22 10.46
N LEU A 19 18.77 -8.34 9.95
CA LEU A 19 18.02 -9.28 9.09
C LEU A 19 16.71 -9.77 9.75
N LEU A 20 16.52 -9.50 11.04
CA LEU A 20 15.35 -9.80 11.87
C LEU A 20 14.59 -8.54 12.31
N SER A 21 14.68 -7.43 11.56
CA SER A 21 13.77 -6.29 11.77
C SER A 21 12.37 -6.70 11.37
N PHE A 22 11.68 -7.44 12.25
CA PHE A 22 10.24 -7.68 12.20
C PHE A 22 9.55 -6.37 12.57
N SER A 23 9.55 -5.43 11.63
CA SER A 23 8.73 -4.24 11.76
C SER A 23 7.28 -4.70 11.70
N TYR A 24 6.63 -4.73 12.86
CA TYR A 24 5.17 -4.76 12.94
C TYR A 24 4.68 -3.37 12.58
N THR A 25 3.71 -3.31 11.69
CA THR A 25 3.36 -2.08 10.97
C THR A 25 1.93 -1.67 11.18
N ASP A 26 1.04 -2.65 11.32
CA ASP A 26 -0.39 -2.39 11.42
C ASP A 26 -1.12 -3.47 12.22
N MET A 27 -2.32 -3.12 12.70
CA MET A 27 -3.19 -4.00 13.45
C MET A 27 -4.64 -3.84 13.02
N ALA A 28 -5.30 -4.97 12.75
CA ALA A 28 -6.73 -5.02 12.47
C ALA A 28 -7.46 -5.87 13.51
N PHE A 29 -8.68 -5.47 13.86
CA PHE A 29 -9.51 -6.14 14.87
C PHE A 29 -10.83 -6.62 14.25
N SER A 30 -11.28 -7.80 14.65
CA SER A 30 -12.62 -8.31 14.34
C SER A 30 -13.16 -9.13 15.51
N GLY A 31 -14.05 -8.54 16.32
CA GLY A 31 -14.44 -9.12 17.61
C GLY A 31 -13.23 -9.35 18.51
N ASP A 32 -13.02 -10.60 18.93
CA ASP A 32 -11.89 -11.04 19.77
C ASP A 32 -10.65 -11.45 18.95
N LEU A 33 -10.64 -11.23 17.64
CA LEU A 33 -9.50 -11.49 16.76
C LEU A 33 -8.67 -10.23 16.57
N LEU A 34 -7.36 -10.35 16.74
CA LEU A 34 -6.35 -9.36 16.37
C LEU A 34 -5.45 -9.93 15.28
N ALA A 35 -5.39 -9.28 14.13
CA ALA A 35 -4.35 -9.49 13.13
C ALA A 35 -3.26 -8.44 13.30
N VAL A 36 -2.00 -8.87 13.44
CA VAL A 36 -0.83 -8.00 13.48
C VAL A 36 -0.01 -8.25 12.22
N GLY A 37 0.05 -7.24 11.36
CA GLY A 37 0.81 -7.29 10.13
C GLY A 37 2.25 -6.84 10.32
N SER A 38 3.13 -7.35 9.45
CA SER A 38 4.55 -7.04 9.46
C SER A 38 5.16 -7.22 8.08
N TYR A 39 6.41 -6.80 7.92
CA TYR A 39 7.16 -6.99 6.67
C TYR A 39 7.34 -8.46 6.27
N HIS A 40 7.14 -9.41 7.19
CA HIS A 40 7.37 -10.85 6.98
C HIS A 40 6.07 -11.68 6.91
N GLY A 41 4.91 -11.04 7.05
CA GLY A 41 3.61 -11.71 7.10
C GLY A 41 2.77 -11.25 8.28
N ILE A 42 1.87 -12.12 8.73
CA ILE A 42 0.78 -11.77 9.66
C ILE A 42 0.78 -12.75 10.84
N ASN A 43 0.53 -12.24 12.04
CA ASN A 43 0.20 -13.05 13.20
C ASN A 43 -1.27 -12.83 13.59
N LEU A 44 -2.00 -13.91 13.83
CA LEU A 44 -3.36 -13.87 14.34
C LEU A 44 -3.36 -14.20 15.83
N TYR A 45 -4.00 -13.36 16.64
CA TYR A 45 -4.12 -13.53 18.08
C TYR A 45 -5.58 -13.52 18.49
N LYS A 46 -5.91 -14.34 19.49
CA LYS A 46 -7.14 -14.17 20.27
C LYS A 46 -6.86 -13.18 21.39
N ILE A 47 -7.68 -12.15 21.50
CA ILE A 47 -7.65 -11.17 22.59
C ILE A 47 -8.87 -11.37 23.49
N GLY A 48 -8.67 -11.23 24.80
CA GLY A 48 -9.70 -11.41 25.81
C GLY A 48 -9.55 -10.41 26.95
N THR A 49 -10.63 -10.11 27.66
CA THR A 49 -10.59 -9.13 28.75
C THR A 49 -9.76 -9.65 29.92
N GLY A 50 -8.67 -8.97 30.26
CA GLY A 50 -7.79 -9.33 31.38
C GLY A 50 -6.87 -10.53 31.12
N GLU A 51 -6.88 -11.07 29.91
CA GLU A 51 -6.03 -12.18 29.48
C GLU A 51 -4.91 -11.67 28.58
N ARG A 52 -3.79 -12.42 28.54
CA ARG A 52 -2.72 -12.13 27.60
C ARG A 52 -3.15 -12.58 26.19
N PRO A 53 -2.86 -11.80 25.13
CA PRO A 53 -3.14 -12.24 23.76
C PRO A 53 -2.54 -13.62 23.48
N ALA A 54 -3.35 -14.54 22.98
CA ALA A 54 -2.94 -15.89 22.65
C ALA A 54 -2.72 -16.01 21.14
N LEU A 55 -1.51 -16.36 20.70
CA LEU A 55 -1.22 -16.59 19.29
C LEU A 55 -2.03 -17.78 18.79
N ILE A 56 -2.79 -17.58 17.72
CA ILE A 56 -3.58 -18.61 17.02
C ILE A 56 -2.73 -19.21 15.90
N SER A 57 -2.23 -18.37 14.99
CA SER A 57 -1.43 -18.79 13.84
C SER A 57 -0.48 -17.70 13.36
N SER A 58 0.55 -18.10 12.62
CA SER A 58 1.48 -17.19 11.93
C SER A 58 1.49 -17.51 10.44
N ILE A 59 1.16 -16.52 9.62
CA ILE A 59 1.27 -16.58 8.16
C ILE A 59 2.63 -16.01 7.79
N VAL A 60 3.54 -16.85 7.31
CA VAL A 60 4.85 -16.41 6.82
C VAL A 60 4.73 -16.12 5.33
N CYS A 61 4.60 -14.85 4.98
CA CYS A 61 4.50 -14.41 3.59
C CYS A 61 5.16 -13.04 3.42
N PRO A 62 6.49 -12.99 3.21
CA PRO A 62 7.23 -11.75 3.14
C PRO A 62 6.83 -10.87 1.96
N GLY A 63 6.90 -9.56 2.18
CA GLY A 63 6.52 -8.57 1.16
C GLY A 63 6.70 -7.11 1.57
N GLY A 64 7.11 -6.82 2.82
CA GLY A 64 7.12 -5.44 3.31
C GLY A 64 5.70 -4.89 3.51
N GLN A 65 5.62 -3.67 4.05
CA GLN A 65 4.39 -3.01 4.47
C GLN A 65 3.64 -3.81 5.52
N GLY A 66 2.75 -4.72 5.14
CA GLY A 66 2.00 -5.51 6.09
C GLY A 66 0.82 -4.77 6.71
N ASP A 67 0.31 -3.73 6.07
CA ASP A 67 -0.94 -3.08 6.44
C ASP A 67 -2.10 -4.05 6.22
N VAL A 68 -2.95 -4.23 7.22
CA VAL A 68 -3.95 -5.30 7.29
C VAL A 68 -5.35 -4.77 7.50
N SER A 69 -6.33 -5.42 6.87
CA SER A 69 -7.77 -5.21 7.15
C SER A 69 -8.47 -6.56 7.24
N ILE A 70 -9.52 -6.63 8.05
CA ILE A 70 -10.38 -7.82 8.17
C ILE A 70 -11.79 -7.44 7.72
N VAL A 71 -12.35 -8.21 6.78
CA VAL A 71 -13.72 -8.04 6.28
C VAL A 71 -14.39 -9.41 6.22
N GLY A 72 -15.28 -9.69 7.17
CA GLY A 72 -15.86 -11.03 7.33
C GLY A 72 -14.77 -12.08 7.54
N ASP A 73 -14.76 -13.10 6.70
CA ASP A 73 -13.77 -14.19 6.71
C ASP A 73 -12.54 -13.90 5.83
N LEU A 74 -12.39 -12.68 5.32
CA LEU A 74 -11.23 -12.28 4.50
C LEU A 74 -10.30 -11.35 5.27
N LEU A 75 -8.99 -11.58 5.11
CA LEU A 75 -7.92 -10.72 5.56
C LEU A 75 -7.14 -10.19 4.36
N LEU A 76 -7.00 -8.87 4.30
CA LEU A 76 -6.27 -8.17 3.26
C LEU A 76 -4.90 -7.76 3.78
N MET A 77 -3.86 -7.82 2.94
CA MET A 77 -2.51 -7.40 3.32
C MET A 77 -1.82 -6.62 2.19
N SER A 78 -1.31 -5.44 2.52
CA SER A 78 -0.50 -4.60 1.63
C SER A 78 0.93 -5.13 1.51
N VAL A 79 1.46 -5.16 0.28
CA VAL A 79 2.81 -5.63 -0.05
C VAL A 79 3.44 -4.72 -1.11
N GLU A 80 4.67 -4.30 -0.88
CA GLU A 80 5.34 -3.33 -1.75
C GLU A 80 6.82 -3.63 -2.03
N ASP A 81 7.48 -4.41 -1.17
CA ASP A 81 8.89 -4.77 -1.31
C ASP A 81 9.10 -5.63 -2.55
N ASN A 82 10.17 -5.33 -3.29
CA ASN A 82 10.52 -6.08 -4.50
C ASN A 82 10.81 -7.56 -4.22
N ARG A 83 11.12 -7.96 -2.99
CA ARG A 83 11.41 -9.37 -2.66
C ARG A 83 10.14 -10.21 -2.45
N GLY A 84 8.96 -9.59 -2.40
CA GLY A 84 7.69 -10.30 -2.27
C GLY A 84 7.48 -11.27 -3.44
N ARG A 85 6.91 -12.44 -3.16
CA ARG A 85 6.64 -13.46 -4.19
C ARG A 85 5.18 -13.86 -4.29
N VAL A 86 4.73 -14.19 -5.49
CA VAL A 86 3.36 -14.64 -5.76
C VAL A 86 3.00 -15.86 -4.91
N ASP A 87 3.94 -16.78 -4.73
CA ASP A 87 3.80 -18.04 -3.98
C ASP A 87 4.08 -17.93 -2.47
N CYS A 88 4.29 -16.72 -1.93
CA CYS A 88 4.77 -16.49 -0.55
C CYS A 88 6.14 -17.13 -0.23
N GLY A 89 6.92 -17.54 -1.24
CA GLY A 89 8.23 -18.17 -1.05
C GLY A 89 9.24 -17.27 -0.32
N LEU A 90 10.13 -17.89 0.45
CA LEU A 90 11.12 -17.18 1.29
C LEU A 90 12.44 -16.86 0.57
N GLN A 91 12.62 -17.34 -0.65
CA GLN A 91 13.82 -17.16 -1.47
C GLN A 91 14.00 -15.71 -1.97
N GLY A 92 12.96 -14.88 -1.88
CA GLY A 92 12.98 -13.52 -2.41
C GLY A 92 13.09 -13.46 -3.93
N ILE A 93 13.37 -12.27 -4.46
CA ILE A 93 13.62 -12.01 -5.89
C ILE A 93 14.81 -11.07 -6.01
N SER A 94 15.86 -11.51 -6.72
CA SER A 94 17.05 -10.71 -7.04
C SER A 94 17.04 -10.11 -8.44
N ASP A 95 16.27 -10.70 -9.35
CA ASP A 95 16.20 -10.25 -10.73
C ASP A 95 15.54 -8.88 -10.82
N ASP A 96 15.83 -8.15 -11.88
CA ASP A 96 15.23 -6.83 -12.16
C ASP A 96 13.80 -6.96 -12.71
N ILE A 97 13.54 -8.04 -13.46
CA ILE A 97 12.22 -8.41 -14.00
C ILE A 97 11.97 -9.87 -13.60
N SER A 98 10.83 -10.14 -12.95
CA SER A 98 10.45 -11.51 -12.60
C SER A 98 8.93 -11.72 -12.58
N THR A 99 8.49 -12.81 -13.20
CA THR A 99 7.09 -13.27 -13.13
C THR A 99 6.72 -13.81 -11.74
N GLU A 100 7.71 -14.11 -10.91
CA GLU A 100 7.49 -14.61 -9.55
C GLU A 100 7.30 -13.47 -8.54
N ARG A 101 7.63 -12.22 -8.91
CA ARG A 101 7.51 -11.06 -8.02
C ARG A 101 6.06 -10.71 -7.73
N PHE A 102 5.77 -10.45 -6.47
CA PHE A 102 4.50 -9.90 -6.02
C PHE A 102 4.66 -8.55 -5.33
N ARG A 103 3.88 -7.56 -5.78
CA ARG A 103 3.64 -6.28 -5.11
C ARG A 103 2.19 -5.85 -5.36
N GLY A 104 1.45 -5.55 -4.31
CA GLY A 104 0.03 -5.23 -4.39
C GLY A 104 -0.71 -5.78 -3.18
N LEU A 105 -1.96 -6.18 -3.38
CA LEU A 105 -2.86 -6.58 -2.28
C LEU A 105 -3.00 -8.10 -2.23
N ARG A 106 -2.66 -8.72 -1.10
CA ARG A 106 -2.95 -10.15 -0.86
C ARG A 106 -4.30 -10.31 -0.19
N ILE A 107 -4.93 -11.45 -0.45
CA ILE A 107 -6.24 -11.79 0.10
C ILE A 107 -6.15 -13.20 0.68
N PHE A 108 -6.34 -13.29 1.99
CA PHE A 108 -6.34 -14.54 2.75
C PHE A 108 -7.76 -14.86 3.23
N ASP A 109 -8.18 -16.11 3.09
CA ASP A 109 -9.34 -16.64 3.79
C ASP A 109 -8.89 -17.07 5.19
N ILE A 110 -9.58 -16.52 6.19
CA ILE A 110 -9.35 -16.72 7.62
C ILE A 110 -10.55 -17.40 8.31
N SER A 111 -11.48 -18.00 7.57
CA SER A 111 -12.60 -18.79 8.12
C SER A 111 -12.12 -19.91 9.06
N ASN A 112 -10.94 -20.47 8.78
CA ASN A 112 -10.19 -21.27 9.73
C ASN A 112 -8.93 -20.50 10.19
N LEU A 113 -9.03 -19.90 11.38
CA LEU A 113 -7.97 -19.07 11.97
C LEU A 113 -6.68 -19.85 12.27
N GLU A 114 -6.72 -21.17 12.41
CA GLU A 114 -5.51 -21.98 12.64
C GLU A 114 -4.76 -22.27 11.33
N ARG A 115 -5.44 -22.14 10.18
CA ARG A 115 -4.88 -22.43 8.88
C ARG A 115 -5.37 -21.45 7.80
N PRO A 116 -5.03 -20.14 7.90
CA PRO A 116 -5.31 -19.18 6.85
C PRO A 116 -4.71 -19.60 5.52
N ILE A 117 -5.41 -19.32 4.42
CA ILE A 117 -4.96 -19.66 3.06
C ILE A 117 -5.06 -18.44 2.16
N GLN A 118 -4.04 -18.20 1.33
CA GLN A 118 -4.13 -17.15 0.31
C GLN A 118 -5.09 -17.61 -0.79
N VAL A 119 -6.19 -16.88 -0.97
CA VAL A 119 -7.26 -17.20 -1.94
C VAL A 119 -7.30 -16.26 -3.13
N GLY A 120 -6.60 -15.12 -3.04
CA GLY A 120 -6.52 -14.15 -4.12
C GLY A 120 -5.36 -13.18 -3.92
N GLN A 121 -5.04 -12.45 -4.98
CA GLN A 121 -4.05 -11.39 -4.93
C GLN A 121 -4.23 -10.46 -6.12
N VAL A 122 -3.87 -9.18 -5.96
CA VAL A 122 -3.94 -8.17 -7.02
C VAL A 122 -2.56 -7.55 -7.20
N GLN A 123 -1.98 -7.73 -8.39
CA GLN A 123 -0.70 -7.12 -8.76
C GLN A 123 -0.92 -5.68 -9.19
N THR A 124 -0.14 -4.75 -8.63
CA THR A 124 -0.23 -3.32 -8.97
C THR A 124 1.12 -2.80 -9.48
N CYS A 125 1.07 -1.74 -10.27
CA CYS A 125 2.27 -1.16 -10.88
C CYS A 125 3.25 -0.56 -9.87
N ARG A 126 2.75 -0.18 -8.69
CA ARG A 126 3.54 0.49 -7.66
C ARG A 126 3.54 -0.24 -6.32
N GLY A 127 2.91 -1.41 -6.26
CA GLY A 127 2.69 -2.15 -5.02
C GLY A 127 1.53 -1.59 -4.21
N SER A 128 1.39 -2.10 -3.00
CA SER A 128 0.44 -1.61 -2.00
C SER A 128 1.26 -1.19 -0.80
N HIS A 129 1.43 0.12 -0.63
CA HIS A 129 2.01 0.71 0.57
C HIS A 129 1.02 0.57 1.72
N THR A 130 -0.18 1.10 1.49
CA THR A 130 -1.32 0.97 2.38
C THR A 130 -2.58 0.70 1.54
N HIS A 131 -3.65 0.31 2.22
CA HIS A 131 -4.95 0.13 1.61
C HIS A 131 -6.06 0.49 2.58
N SER A 132 -7.24 0.79 2.02
CA SER A 132 -8.42 1.16 2.79
C SER A 132 -9.65 0.47 2.22
N VAL A 133 -10.38 -0.26 3.07
CA VAL A 133 -11.68 -0.83 2.70
C VAL A 133 -12.71 0.30 2.70
N VAL A 134 -13.28 0.61 1.54
CA VAL A 134 -14.16 1.76 1.32
C VAL A 134 -15.63 1.37 1.41
N ALA A 135 -15.97 0.20 0.86
CA ALA A 135 -17.30 -0.35 0.87
C ALA A 135 -17.22 -1.88 0.87
N SER A 136 -18.20 -2.54 1.48
CA SER A 136 -18.37 -3.99 1.41
C SER A 136 -19.85 -4.35 1.51
N ASP A 137 -20.27 -5.31 0.69
CA ASP A 137 -21.57 -5.95 0.74
C ASP A 137 -21.42 -7.48 0.57
N ASP A 138 -22.52 -8.22 0.43
CA ASP A 138 -22.52 -9.68 0.28
C ASP A 138 -21.94 -10.16 -1.06
N GLU A 139 -21.75 -9.25 -2.03
CA GLU A 139 -21.23 -9.57 -3.36
C GLU A 139 -19.74 -9.23 -3.48
N ARG A 140 -19.32 -8.08 -2.96
CA ARG A 140 -17.98 -7.53 -3.20
C ARG A 140 -17.46 -6.60 -2.11
N ILE A 141 -16.14 -6.45 -2.08
CA ILE A 141 -15.39 -5.49 -1.28
C ILE A 141 -14.69 -4.52 -2.23
N ILE A 142 -14.77 -3.22 -1.94
CA ILE A 142 -14.08 -2.16 -2.66
C ILE A 142 -12.95 -1.62 -1.79
N VAL A 143 -11.75 -1.61 -2.35
CA VAL A 143 -10.52 -1.21 -1.67
C VAL A 143 -9.84 -0.09 -2.46
N TYR A 144 -9.44 0.97 -1.77
CA TYR A 144 -8.49 1.92 -2.33
C TYR A 144 -7.09 1.50 -1.95
N ASN A 145 -6.26 1.28 -2.96
CA ASN A 145 -4.87 0.91 -2.81
C ASN A 145 -3.97 2.10 -3.13
N SER A 146 -3.03 2.38 -2.24
CA SER A 146 -2.01 3.40 -2.47
C SER A 146 -0.63 2.76 -2.59
N GLY A 147 -0.05 2.81 -3.79
CA GLY A 147 1.32 2.36 -4.05
C GLY A 147 2.29 3.54 -4.06
N THR A 148 3.39 3.43 -3.32
CA THR A 148 4.42 4.47 -3.21
C THR A 148 5.73 4.14 -3.90
N SER A 149 6.00 2.86 -4.13
CA SER A 149 7.23 2.42 -4.77
C SER A 149 7.31 2.83 -6.25
N ASN A 150 8.50 2.63 -6.83
CA ASN A 150 8.74 2.89 -8.24
C ASN A 150 7.78 2.08 -9.13
N VAL A 151 7.44 2.67 -10.28
CA VAL A 151 6.64 2.01 -11.31
C VAL A 151 7.42 0.83 -11.86
N ARG A 152 6.78 -0.33 -11.91
CA ARG A 152 7.36 -1.53 -12.53
C ARG A 152 7.67 -1.30 -14.00
N LYS A 153 8.63 -2.07 -14.49
CA LYS A 153 8.88 -2.18 -15.92
C LYS A 153 7.69 -2.84 -16.61
N GLU A 154 7.38 -2.40 -17.82
CA GLU A 154 6.28 -2.94 -18.61
C GLU A 154 6.51 -4.41 -18.98
N GLU A 155 7.78 -4.83 -19.09
CA GLU A 155 8.16 -6.22 -19.28
C GLU A 155 7.88 -7.11 -18.05
N GLU A 156 7.82 -6.54 -16.84
CA GLU A 156 7.46 -7.28 -15.62
C GLU A 156 5.94 -7.32 -15.42
N LEU A 157 5.26 -6.19 -15.65
CA LEU A 157 3.81 -6.09 -15.57
C LEU A 157 3.31 -5.11 -16.64
N ALA A 158 2.60 -5.65 -17.62
CA ALA A 158 2.07 -4.88 -18.74
C ALA A 158 1.14 -3.74 -18.26
N GLY A 159 1.21 -2.59 -18.93
CA GLY A 159 0.44 -1.39 -18.59
C GLY A 159 1.07 -0.50 -17.51
N CYS A 160 2.21 -0.89 -16.94
CA CYS A 160 2.94 -0.04 -15.98
C CYS A 160 3.80 1.01 -16.70
N VAL A 161 3.21 2.20 -16.88
CA VAL A 161 3.88 3.32 -17.54
C VAL A 161 4.48 4.28 -16.49
N GLY A 162 5.76 4.59 -16.64
CA GLY A 162 6.50 5.51 -15.77
C GLY A 162 6.18 7.00 -15.99
N ASN A 163 7.06 7.89 -15.51
CA ASN A 163 6.92 9.34 -15.70
C ASN A 163 7.44 9.77 -17.08
N ILE A 164 6.62 9.64 -18.12
CA ILE A 164 6.96 10.10 -19.47
C ILE A 164 6.22 11.41 -19.72
N ALA A 165 6.94 12.44 -20.17
CA ALA A 165 6.36 13.76 -20.41
C ALA A 165 5.20 13.69 -21.42
N GLY A 166 4.01 14.12 -20.99
CA GLY A 166 2.79 14.11 -21.80
C GLY A 166 2.04 12.78 -21.86
N ASP A 167 2.56 11.70 -21.25
CA ASP A 167 1.87 10.41 -21.22
C ASP A 167 0.92 10.35 -20.01
N THR A 168 -0.38 10.40 -20.30
CA THR A 168 -1.43 10.34 -19.27
C THR A 168 -1.71 8.92 -18.78
N ARG A 169 -1.06 7.89 -19.35
CA ARG A 169 -1.21 6.50 -18.90
C ARG A 169 -0.31 6.16 -17.71
N THR A 170 0.49 7.13 -17.24
CA THR A 170 1.39 6.93 -16.11
C THR A 170 0.67 6.33 -14.89
N ALA A 171 1.33 5.39 -14.21
CA ALA A 171 0.87 4.82 -12.95
C ALA A 171 1.16 5.73 -11.74
N LEU A 172 1.79 6.89 -11.97
CA LEU A 172 1.93 7.95 -10.99
C LEU A 172 0.65 8.78 -10.92
N PHE A 173 0.50 9.59 -9.85
CA PHE A 173 -0.60 10.56 -9.75
C PHE A 173 -1.99 9.92 -9.77
N ARG A 174 -2.07 8.66 -9.31
CA ARG A 174 -3.27 7.85 -9.27
C ARG A 174 -3.31 7.02 -7.99
N ILE A 175 -4.50 6.57 -7.63
CA ILE A 175 -4.74 5.47 -6.69
C ILE A 175 -5.36 4.31 -7.48
N ASP A 176 -5.29 3.09 -6.97
CA ASP A 176 -5.97 1.95 -7.59
C ASP A 176 -7.27 1.64 -6.84
N VAL A 177 -8.36 1.46 -7.57
CA VAL A 177 -9.63 0.95 -7.05
C VAL A 177 -9.70 -0.54 -7.34
N ILE A 178 -9.66 -1.34 -6.28
CA ILE A 178 -9.67 -2.80 -6.36
C ILE A 178 -11.06 -3.30 -5.96
N GLU A 179 -11.61 -4.20 -6.78
CA GLU A 179 -12.82 -4.97 -6.47
C GLU A 179 -12.43 -6.40 -6.11
N ILE A 180 -12.96 -6.90 -5.00
CA ILE A 180 -12.77 -8.28 -4.52
C ILE A 180 -14.14 -8.94 -4.43
N PRO A 181 -14.47 -9.90 -5.30
CA PRO A 181 -15.71 -10.68 -5.16
C PRO A 181 -15.65 -11.56 -3.91
N VAL A 182 -16.62 -11.43 -3.00
CA VAL A 182 -16.61 -12.16 -1.70
C VAL A 182 -16.65 -13.67 -1.91
N LYS A 183 -17.43 -14.14 -2.90
CA LYS A 183 -17.61 -15.57 -3.21
C LYS A 183 -16.46 -16.17 -4.02
N ASN A 184 -15.68 -15.35 -4.73
CA ASN A 184 -14.52 -15.80 -5.47
C ASN A 184 -13.39 -14.76 -5.40
N PRO A 185 -12.68 -14.66 -4.26
CA PRO A 185 -11.66 -13.62 -4.07
C PRO A 185 -10.47 -13.74 -5.03
N GLY A 186 -10.30 -14.90 -5.69
CA GLY A 186 -9.30 -15.10 -6.73
C GLY A 186 -9.51 -14.25 -7.99
N ASP A 187 -10.74 -13.79 -8.23
CA ASP A 187 -11.10 -12.91 -9.36
C ASP A 187 -10.87 -11.42 -9.04
N ALA A 188 -10.29 -11.11 -7.88
CA ALA A 188 -10.01 -9.74 -7.48
C ALA A 188 -9.12 -9.02 -8.51
N ARG A 189 -9.44 -7.76 -8.79
CA ARG A 189 -8.76 -6.99 -9.83
C ARG A 189 -8.89 -5.49 -9.60
N ILE A 190 -7.95 -4.74 -10.19
CA ILE A 190 -8.10 -3.30 -10.36
C ILE A 190 -9.24 -3.06 -11.36
N ILE A 191 -10.22 -2.25 -10.97
CA ILE A 191 -11.36 -1.87 -11.82
C ILE A 191 -11.26 -0.43 -12.34
N ASP A 192 -10.52 0.42 -11.65
CA ASP A 192 -10.21 1.78 -12.05
C ASP A 192 -8.91 2.25 -11.39
N SER A 193 -8.26 3.27 -11.96
CA SER A 193 -7.08 3.91 -11.35
C SER A 193 -7.17 5.44 -11.48
N PRO A 194 -8.08 6.12 -10.77
CA PRO A 194 -8.40 7.53 -11.03
C PRO A 194 -7.24 8.49 -10.77
N THR A 195 -7.21 9.58 -11.53
CA THR A 195 -6.17 10.63 -11.57
C THR A 195 -6.34 11.66 -10.46
N VAL A 196 -6.35 11.20 -9.21
CA VAL A 196 -6.77 12.03 -8.06
C VAL A 196 -5.81 13.18 -7.69
N PHE A 197 -4.72 13.36 -8.44
CA PHE A 197 -3.70 14.39 -8.25
C PHE A 197 -3.66 15.41 -9.38
N GLU A 198 -4.50 15.24 -10.41
CA GLU A 198 -4.51 16.12 -11.57
C GLU A 198 -4.95 17.54 -11.21
N ASP A 199 -4.58 18.52 -12.02
CA ASP A 199 -5.12 19.86 -11.94
C ASP A 199 -6.55 19.82 -12.52
N LEU A 200 -7.55 20.24 -11.74
CA LEU A 200 -8.96 20.06 -12.12
C LEU A 200 -9.39 21.00 -13.26
N GLU A 201 -8.65 22.06 -13.54
CA GLU A 201 -8.97 23.00 -14.63
C GLU A 201 -8.32 22.58 -15.95
N THR A 202 -7.07 22.13 -15.89
CA THR A 202 -6.22 21.84 -17.06
C THR A 202 -6.09 20.36 -17.38
N GLY A 203 -6.44 19.46 -16.45
CA GLY A 203 -6.25 18.01 -16.57
C GLY A 203 -4.80 17.56 -16.49
N GLN A 204 -3.89 18.43 -16.02
CA GLN A 204 -2.48 18.07 -15.88
C GLN A 204 -2.28 17.12 -14.70
N MET A 205 -1.81 15.88 -14.95
CA MET A 205 -1.64 14.83 -13.92
C MET A 205 -0.87 15.25 -12.66
N ALA A 206 0.24 15.94 -12.81
CA ALA A 206 1.04 16.46 -11.71
C ALA A 206 0.55 17.87 -11.31
N GLY A 207 -0.74 17.96 -10.98
CA GLY A 207 -1.43 19.24 -10.74
C GLY A 207 -1.24 19.82 -9.35
N LEU A 208 -0.70 19.03 -8.41
CA LEU A 208 -0.34 19.48 -7.07
C LEU A 208 1.14 19.91 -7.03
N TRP A 209 1.80 19.73 -5.88
CA TRP A 209 3.18 20.17 -5.70
C TRP A 209 4.17 19.43 -6.61
N ARG A 210 5.03 20.19 -7.29
CA ARG A 210 6.02 19.66 -8.25
C ARG A 210 7.39 19.34 -7.64
N GLY A 211 7.55 19.55 -6.34
CA GLY A 211 8.82 19.39 -5.65
C GLY A 211 9.63 20.68 -5.60
N GLY A 212 10.55 20.76 -4.64
CA GLY A 212 11.43 21.92 -4.43
C GLY A 212 11.23 22.55 -3.06
N LYS A 213 11.65 23.81 -2.91
CA LYS A 213 11.42 24.61 -1.71
C LYS A 213 10.14 25.43 -1.83
N HIS A 214 9.38 25.54 -0.75
CA HIS A 214 8.20 26.42 -0.65
C HIS A 214 8.62 27.89 -0.51
N ASP A 215 9.67 28.14 0.28
CA ASP A 215 10.36 29.43 0.44
C ASP A 215 11.86 29.23 0.72
N GLU A 216 12.64 30.31 0.81
CA GLU A 216 14.09 30.26 1.01
C GLU A 216 14.52 29.52 2.30
N THR A 217 13.67 29.52 3.31
CA THR A 217 13.90 28.93 4.64
C THR A 217 13.30 27.53 4.80
N SER A 218 12.38 27.14 3.92
CA SER A 218 11.71 25.85 3.93
C SER A 218 12.63 24.69 3.56
N GLN A 219 12.25 23.50 4.02
CA GLN A 219 12.86 22.25 3.55
C GLN A 219 12.45 21.97 2.10
N GLU A 220 13.33 21.30 1.37
CA GLU A 220 13.00 20.78 0.04
C GLU A 220 12.09 19.56 0.19
N THR A 221 10.94 19.59 -0.47
CA THR A 221 9.94 18.53 -0.46
C THR A 221 9.82 17.88 -1.83
N SER A 222 9.46 16.60 -1.86
CA SER A 222 9.31 15.84 -3.10
C SER A 222 8.02 16.21 -3.84
N GLN A 223 7.97 15.92 -5.15
CA GLN A 223 6.74 15.98 -5.92
C GLN A 223 5.63 15.12 -5.31
N THR A 224 4.40 15.59 -5.42
CA THR A 224 3.22 14.85 -5.00
C THR A 224 2.76 13.88 -6.08
N ASN A 225 2.94 12.58 -5.85
CA ASN A 225 2.57 11.53 -6.81
C ASN A 225 1.91 10.29 -6.19
N GLN A 226 1.59 10.31 -4.89
CA GLN A 226 1.01 9.21 -4.11
C GLN A 226 0.35 9.72 -2.83
N CYS A 227 -0.54 8.91 -2.27
CA CYS A 227 -0.94 8.99 -0.88
C CYS A 227 -0.11 8.02 -0.03
N HIS A 228 0.23 8.41 1.20
CA HIS A 228 0.70 7.46 2.20
C HIS A 228 -0.51 6.70 2.74
N ASP A 229 -1.51 7.41 3.25
CA ASP A 229 -2.75 6.83 3.78
C ASP A 229 -3.99 7.47 3.15
N ILE A 230 -5.09 6.72 3.10
CA ILE A 230 -6.42 7.23 2.78
C ILE A 230 -7.37 6.78 3.90
N THR A 231 -7.85 7.70 4.72
CA THR A 231 -8.87 7.39 5.72
C THR A 231 -10.26 7.59 5.12
N VAL A 232 -11.14 6.61 5.28
CA VAL A 232 -12.52 6.68 4.76
C VAL A 232 -13.51 7.05 5.86
N TYR A 233 -14.52 7.84 5.51
CA TYR A 233 -15.68 8.11 6.33
C TYR A 233 -16.97 7.85 5.52
N PRO A 234 -17.37 6.56 5.37
CA PRO A 234 -18.44 6.16 4.46
C PRO A 234 -19.79 6.82 4.76
N GLN A 235 -20.10 7.10 6.04
CA GLN A 235 -21.36 7.75 6.44
C GLN A 235 -21.56 9.13 5.83
N ALA A 236 -20.47 9.85 5.52
CA ALA A 236 -20.52 11.15 4.88
C ALA A 236 -20.17 11.10 3.39
N ASN A 237 -19.93 9.90 2.82
CA ASN A 237 -19.43 9.73 1.47
C ASN A 237 -18.11 10.50 1.21
N ILE A 238 -17.23 10.59 2.20
CA ILE A 238 -15.95 11.30 2.10
C ILE A 238 -14.78 10.38 2.46
N ALA A 239 -13.64 10.56 1.80
CA ALA A 239 -12.34 10.07 2.26
C ALA A 239 -11.33 11.21 2.31
N ALA A 240 -10.30 11.07 3.14
CA ALA A 240 -9.21 12.02 3.27
C ALA A 240 -7.86 11.32 3.10
N GLY A 241 -7.03 11.81 2.19
CA GLY A 241 -5.71 11.28 1.90
C GLY A 241 -4.59 12.16 2.45
N ALA A 242 -3.58 11.54 3.05
CA ALA A 242 -2.31 12.18 3.37
C ALA A 242 -1.32 11.90 2.24
N CYS A 243 -1.10 12.85 1.34
CA CYS A 243 -0.51 12.59 0.04
C CYS A 243 0.69 13.48 -0.27
N SER A 244 1.88 12.97 0.05
CA SER A 244 3.20 13.56 -0.28
C SER A 244 3.23 15.08 -0.13
N GLY A 245 2.95 15.53 1.10
CA GLY A 245 2.93 16.94 1.49
C GLY A 245 1.54 17.61 1.44
N ASN A 246 0.49 16.93 0.96
CA ASN A 246 -0.84 17.50 0.79
C ASN A 246 -1.89 16.72 1.58
N GLY A 247 -2.90 17.40 2.09
CA GLY A 247 -4.16 16.77 2.48
C GLY A 247 -5.12 16.82 1.31
N ILE A 248 -5.70 15.68 0.91
CA ILE A 248 -6.67 15.63 -0.19
C ILE A 248 -8.01 15.13 0.34
N ILE A 249 -9.11 15.78 -0.03
CA ILE A 249 -10.46 15.32 0.27
C ILE A 249 -11.08 14.71 -0.98
N PHE A 250 -11.62 13.50 -0.85
CA PHE A 250 -12.29 12.76 -1.92
C PHE A 250 -13.79 12.64 -1.64
N ASN A 251 -14.60 12.81 -2.68
CA ASN A 251 -15.97 12.31 -2.73
C ASN A 251 -15.93 10.82 -3.06
N ILE A 252 -16.59 10.01 -2.23
CA ILE A 252 -16.69 8.56 -2.38
C ILE A 252 -18.16 8.09 -2.42
N ALA A 253 -19.09 8.96 -2.81
CA ALA A 253 -20.51 8.60 -2.95
C ALA A 253 -20.72 7.47 -3.96
N ASP A 254 -19.92 7.44 -5.04
CA ASP A 254 -19.68 6.24 -5.83
C ASP A 254 -18.28 5.69 -5.43
N PRO A 255 -18.21 4.63 -4.61
CA PRO A 255 -16.93 4.10 -4.16
C PRO A 255 -16.10 3.54 -5.31
N LEU A 256 -16.70 3.24 -6.48
CA LEU A 256 -15.97 2.74 -7.64
C LEU A 256 -15.23 3.85 -8.40
N LYS A 257 -15.61 5.11 -8.18
CA LYS A 257 -15.13 6.28 -8.93
C LYS A 257 -14.89 7.47 -8.00
N PRO A 258 -13.90 7.40 -7.09
CA PRO A 258 -13.60 8.51 -6.21
C PRO A 258 -13.18 9.75 -7.00
N GLN A 259 -13.63 10.91 -6.54
CA GLN A 259 -13.30 12.20 -7.16
C GLN A 259 -12.65 13.10 -6.14
N ARG A 260 -11.58 13.81 -6.52
CA ARG A 260 -11.02 14.85 -5.66
C ARG A 260 -12.02 16.00 -5.55
N LEU A 261 -12.39 16.35 -4.31
CA LEU A 261 -13.16 17.54 -3.99
C LEU A 261 -12.25 18.75 -3.77
N ASP A 262 -11.18 18.56 -2.99
CA ASP A 262 -10.27 19.63 -2.61
C ASP A 262 -8.89 19.09 -2.26
N ALA A 263 -7.88 19.96 -2.28
CA ALA A 263 -6.54 19.67 -1.79
C ALA A 263 -5.98 20.87 -1.02
N VAL A 264 -5.49 20.61 0.19
CA VAL A 264 -4.70 21.57 0.97
C VAL A 264 -3.24 21.30 0.68
N THR A 265 -2.62 22.24 -0.03
CA THR A 265 -1.19 22.24 -0.33
C THR A 265 -0.43 22.91 0.82
N GLY A 266 0.50 22.20 1.43
CA GLY A 266 1.48 22.76 2.37
C GLY A 266 2.59 23.53 1.67
#